data_AF-A0A1B6FML1-F1
#
_entry.id   AF-A0A1B6FML1-F1
#
_cell.length_a   1.000
_cell.length_b   1.000
_cell.length_c   1.000
_cell.angle_alpha   90.00
_cell.angle_beta   90.00
_cell.angle_gamma   90.00
#
_symmetry.space_group_name_H-M   'P 1'
#
loop_
_entity.id
_entity.type
_entity.pdbx_description
1 polymer ?
#
loop_
_entity_poly.entity_id
_entity_poly.type
_entity_poly.pdbx_seq_one_letter_code
_entity_poly.pdbx_strand_id
1 'polypeptide(L)'
;KEIQNTQKQIISLEAKLEAKKSERLGFFKSAKMENIEISIIHGSLDDIDFQTQSSHENGSVNGTQSSSQGRLSVDEIVVDYSSLSSNILRCRDKDEIKKTLDMLESSLKKMRDNVARIQAPNIDFMERLKDAQGRYTSTNELFENLKKRDRVCKQEFEKIKELRRNKFQSLFDSVSERIDGIYKDLAQSPSAQAFLNMENPEEPFLEGVVYNCVAPGKRFQQMCNLSGGEKTLAALALLFAIQSNHPAPFLILDEIDAALDGSNISKVKNFIQKFTNETQVIVISLKPEFFSYAHSLIGITPESSGILTSCVMVYD
;
A
#
# COMPACT_ATOMS: atom_id res chain seq x y z
N LYS A 1 -49.27 -92.50 9.88
CA LYS A 1 -47.82 -92.18 9.80
C LYS A 1 -47.58 -90.74 9.36
N GLU A 2 -48.35 -90.20 8.41
CA GLU A 2 -48.22 -88.79 7.96
C GLU A 2 -48.58 -87.76 9.05
N ILE A 3 -49.65 -87.99 9.84
CA ILE A 3 -50.09 -87.08 10.92
C ILE A 3 -49.01 -86.88 12.00
N GLN A 4 -48.28 -87.94 12.37
CA GLN A 4 -47.19 -87.85 13.34
C GLN A 4 -45.96 -87.13 12.76
N ASN A 5 -45.75 -87.21 11.44
CA ASN A 5 -44.64 -86.53 10.77
C ASN A 5 -44.93 -85.02 10.65
N THR A 6 -46.17 -84.64 10.35
CA THR A 6 -46.63 -83.25 10.37
C THR A 6 -46.61 -82.65 11.78
N GLN A 7 -46.98 -83.40 12.82
CA GLN A 7 -46.86 -82.94 14.21
C GLN A 7 -45.41 -82.68 14.62
N LYS A 8 -44.47 -83.56 14.25
CA LYS A 8 -43.04 -83.33 14.49
C LYS A 8 -42.51 -82.10 13.74
N GLN A 9 -42.99 -81.86 12.52
CA GLN A 9 -42.66 -80.65 11.76
C GLN A 9 -43.20 -79.39 12.43
N ILE A 10 -44.45 -79.41 12.93
CA ILE A 10 -45.06 -78.29 13.68
C ILE A 10 -44.22 -77.96 14.92
N ILE A 11 -43.90 -78.96 15.76
CA ILE A 11 -43.08 -78.75 16.96
C ILE A 11 -41.69 -78.21 16.60
N SER A 12 -41.08 -78.70 15.51
CA SER A 12 -39.79 -78.20 15.04
C SER A 12 -39.85 -76.75 14.52
N LEU A 13 -40.97 -76.36 13.92
CA LEU A 13 -41.21 -74.99 13.44
C LEU A 13 -41.51 -74.06 14.61
N GLU A 14 -42.30 -74.49 15.59
CA GLU A 14 -42.57 -73.76 16.82
C GLU A 14 -41.27 -73.50 17.61
N ALA A 15 -40.41 -74.50 17.76
CA ALA A 15 -39.11 -74.34 18.42
C ALA A 15 -38.19 -73.35 17.67
N LYS A 16 -38.21 -73.35 16.33
CA LYS A 16 -37.46 -72.37 15.52
C LYS A 16 -38.04 -70.96 15.63
N LEU A 17 -39.36 -70.85 15.71
CA LEU A 17 -40.08 -69.59 15.87
C LEU A 17 -39.75 -68.97 17.23
N GLU A 18 -39.77 -69.77 18.30
CA GLU A 18 -39.42 -69.32 19.65
C GLU A 18 -37.95 -68.90 19.77
N ALA A 19 -37.03 -69.64 19.15
CA ALA A 19 -35.63 -69.24 19.07
C ALA A 19 -35.43 -67.89 18.37
N LYS A 20 -36.18 -67.63 17.28
CA LYS A 20 -36.14 -66.36 16.55
C LYS A 20 -36.79 -65.20 17.31
N LYS A 21 -37.82 -65.47 18.10
CA LYS A 21 -38.42 -64.49 19.02
C LYS A 21 -37.43 -64.04 20.08
N SER A 22 -36.69 -64.98 20.68
CA SER A 22 -35.64 -64.69 21.66
C SER A 22 -34.51 -63.85 21.08
N GLU A 23 -34.04 -64.19 19.87
CA GLU A 23 -33.00 -63.43 19.16
C GLU A 23 -33.45 -61.99 18.85
N ARG A 24 -34.69 -61.81 18.37
CA ARG A 24 -35.27 -60.49 18.12
C ARG A 24 -35.36 -59.63 19.39
N LEU A 25 -35.76 -60.23 20.51
CA LEU A 25 -35.81 -59.56 21.80
C LEU A 25 -34.40 -59.18 22.30
N GLY A 26 -33.38 -59.99 22.01
CA GLY A 26 -31.98 -59.67 22.26
C GLY A 26 -31.53 -58.39 21.54
N PHE A 27 -31.88 -58.23 20.26
CA PHE A 27 -31.54 -57.03 19.49
C PHE A 27 -32.21 -55.76 20.04
N PHE A 28 -33.48 -55.83 20.42
CA PHE A 28 -34.19 -54.69 21.02
C PHE A 28 -33.60 -54.28 22.37
N LYS A 29 -33.19 -55.25 23.20
CA LYS A 29 -32.49 -54.97 24.46
C LYS A 29 -31.13 -54.29 24.23
N SER A 30 -30.33 -54.78 23.28
CA SER A 30 -29.04 -54.16 22.96
C SER A 30 -29.20 -52.74 22.41
N ALA A 31 -30.17 -52.51 21.52
CA ALA A 31 -30.45 -51.19 20.99
C ALA A 31 -30.86 -50.19 22.09
N LYS A 32 -31.67 -50.63 23.07
CA LYS A 32 -32.04 -49.82 24.23
C LYS A 32 -30.83 -49.49 25.10
N MET A 33 -29.96 -50.47 25.38
CA MET A 33 -28.74 -50.28 26.17
C MET A 33 -27.75 -49.32 25.52
N GLU A 34 -27.67 -49.31 24.18
CA GLU A 34 -26.79 -48.43 23.40
C GLU A 34 -27.44 -47.07 23.07
N ASN A 35 -28.66 -46.81 23.55
CA ASN A 35 -29.46 -45.62 23.22
C ASN A 35 -29.59 -45.38 21.70
N ILE A 36 -29.76 -46.46 20.93
CA ILE A 36 -30.01 -46.37 19.50
C ILE A 36 -31.51 -46.13 19.30
N GLU A 37 -31.88 -44.96 18.78
CA GLU A 37 -33.25 -44.67 18.40
C GLU A 37 -33.65 -45.50 17.17
N ILE A 38 -34.52 -46.48 17.38
CA ILE A 38 -35.13 -47.28 16.31
C ILE A 38 -36.51 -46.70 16.02
N SER A 39 -36.80 -46.45 14.75
CA SER A 39 -38.14 -46.02 14.31
C SER A 39 -39.12 -47.20 14.39
N ILE A 40 -40.19 -47.08 15.18
CA ILE A 40 -41.19 -48.13 15.42
C ILE A 40 -42.54 -47.65 14.91
N ILE A 41 -43.26 -48.47 14.13
CA ILE A 41 -44.60 -48.18 13.59
C ILE A 41 -45.70 -48.55 14.58
N HIS A 42 -45.51 -49.67 15.29
CA HIS A 42 -46.49 -50.19 16.25
C HIS A 42 -45.77 -50.83 17.46
N GLY A 43 -46.22 -50.53 18.68
CA GLY A 43 -45.60 -50.96 19.95
C GLY A 43 -44.54 -49.98 20.50
N SER A 44 -44.13 -50.16 21.76
CA SER A 44 -43.04 -49.40 22.39
C SER A 44 -41.91 -50.30 22.85
N LEU A 45 -40.67 -49.82 22.74
CA LEU A 45 -39.48 -50.48 23.30
C LEU A 45 -39.47 -50.47 24.84
N ASP A 46 -40.34 -49.65 25.45
CA ASP A 46 -40.51 -49.54 26.90
C ASP A 46 -41.42 -50.62 27.49
N ASP A 47 -42.23 -51.28 26.65
CA ASP A 47 -43.13 -52.36 27.07
C ASP A 47 -42.40 -53.72 27.22
N ILE A 48 -41.10 -53.77 26.91
CA ILE A 48 -40.26 -54.97 27.03
C ILE A 48 -39.70 -55.05 28.46
N ASP A 49 -40.32 -55.87 29.30
CA ASP A 49 -39.85 -56.13 30.67
C ASP A 49 -38.39 -56.66 30.70
N PHE A 50 -37.51 -55.90 31.35
CA PHE A 50 -36.21 -56.40 31.79
C PHE A 50 -36.40 -57.25 33.05
N GLN A 51 -36.80 -58.52 32.90
CA GLN A 51 -36.51 -59.49 33.95
C GLN A 51 -34.99 -59.74 33.98
N THR A 52 -34.27 -58.83 34.62
CA THR A 52 -32.98 -59.13 35.25
C THR A 52 -33.25 -60.25 36.25
N GLN A 53 -32.62 -61.41 36.07
CA GLN A 53 -32.43 -62.37 37.14
C GLN A 53 -31.56 -61.72 38.23
N SER A 54 -32.18 -60.92 39.09
CA SER A 54 -31.65 -60.63 40.42
C SER A 54 -32.14 -61.75 41.35
N SER A 55 -31.32 -62.78 41.47
CA SER A 55 -31.46 -63.76 42.55
C SER A 55 -31.04 -63.07 43.86
N HIS A 56 -31.82 -63.31 44.93
CA HIS A 56 -31.76 -62.75 46.29
C HIS A 56 -32.48 -61.38 46.44
N GLU A 57 -33.46 -61.18 47.33
CA GLU A 57 -33.82 -61.89 48.55
C GLU A 57 -35.31 -61.67 48.92
N ASN A 58 -35.80 -62.56 49.78
CA ASN A 58 -37.18 -62.73 50.24
C ASN A 58 -37.86 -61.49 50.85
N GLY A 59 -39.20 -61.43 50.71
CA GLY A 59 -40.05 -60.94 51.79
C GLY A 59 -41.39 -60.31 51.43
N SER A 60 -42.36 -61.15 51.05
CA SER A 60 -43.79 -61.15 51.45
C SER A 60 -44.52 -59.79 51.63
N VAL A 61 -45.44 -59.40 50.72
CA VAL A 61 -46.91 -59.69 50.73
C VAL A 61 -47.76 -58.43 51.03
N ASN A 62 -48.51 -58.01 50.01
CA ASN A 62 -49.97 -57.78 49.95
C ASN A 62 -50.34 -56.46 49.27
N GLY A 63 -51.13 -56.58 48.19
CA GLY A 63 -51.70 -55.43 47.48
C GLY A 63 -52.27 -55.82 46.13
N THR A 64 -53.32 -56.63 46.13
CA THR A 64 -54.10 -57.07 44.97
C THR A 64 -54.66 -55.87 44.19
N GLN A 65 -54.15 -55.62 42.99
CA GLN A 65 -54.92 -54.98 41.92
C GLN A 65 -54.68 -55.73 40.62
N SER A 66 -55.76 -56.38 40.18
CA SER A 66 -55.95 -56.84 38.82
C SER A 66 -55.95 -55.63 37.89
N SER A 67 -54.82 -55.37 37.25
CA SER A 67 -54.79 -54.77 35.93
C SER A 67 -54.13 -55.78 35.02
N SER A 68 -54.90 -56.28 34.07
CA SER A 68 -54.48 -57.03 32.90
C SER A 68 -53.28 -56.35 32.23
N GLN A 69 -52.07 -56.66 32.68
CA GLN A 69 -50.87 -56.37 31.92
C GLN A 69 -50.95 -57.26 30.69
N GLY A 70 -51.36 -56.65 29.58
CA GLY A 70 -51.18 -57.24 28.27
C GLY A 70 -49.71 -57.59 28.16
N ARG A 71 -49.41 -58.88 28.22
CA ARG A 71 -48.18 -59.42 27.63
C ARG A 71 -48.31 -59.11 26.15
N LEU A 72 -47.88 -57.91 25.74
CA LEU A 72 -47.62 -57.65 24.34
C LEU A 72 -46.47 -58.58 24.00
N SER A 73 -46.81 -59.69 23.36
CA SER A 73 -45.81 -60.61 22.85
C SER A 73 -44.90 -59.82 21.92
N VAL A 74 -43.61 -60.18 21.85
CA VAL A 74 -42.61 -59.56 20.96
C VAL A 74 -43.12 -59.43 19.51
N ASP A 75 -44.15 -60.19 19.14
CA ASP A 75 -44.84 -60.15 17.85
C ASP A 75 -45.58 -58.84 17.56
N GLU A 76 -45.88 -58.01 18.55
CA GLU A 76 -46.67 -56.78 18.35
C GLU A 76 -45.81 -55.52 18.09
N ILE A 77 -44.47 -55.66 18.16
CA ILE A 77 -43.53 -54.59 17.82
C ILE A 77 -43.18 -54.67 16.34
N VAL A 78 -43.68 -53.70 15.57
CA VAL A 78 -43.41 -53.56 14.13
C VAL A 78 -42.42 -52.41 13.92
N VAL A 79 -41.22 -52.76 13.49
CA VAL A 79 -40.14 -51.81 13.20
C VAL A 79 -40.36 -51.17 11.84
N ASP A 80 -40.15 -49.86 11.75
CA ASP A 80 -40.11 -49.16 10.48
C ASP A 80 -38.76 -49.37 9.81
N TYR A 81 -38.77 -49.98 8.62
CA TYR A 81 -37.58 -50.18 7.79
C TYR A 81 -37.52 -49.21 6.60
N SER A 82 -38.44 -48.24 6.51
CA SER A 82 -38.53 -47.28 5.39
C SER A 82 -37.28 -46.40 5.23
N SER A 83 -36.56 -46.15 6.33
CA SER A 83 -35.34 -45.34 6.38
C SER A 83 -34.09 -46.06 5.89
N LEU A 84 -34.15 -47.38 5.67
CA LEU A 84 -33.04 -48.17 5.15
C LEU A 84 -33.00 -48.12 3.62
N SER A 85 -31.78 -48.02 3.07
CA SER A 85 -31.60 -48.05 1.63
C SER A 85 -32.13 -49.36 1.02
N SER A 86 -32.69 -49.29 -0.19
CA SER A 86 -33.29 -50.42 -0.91
C SER A 86 -32.35 -51.63 -1.09
N ASN A 87 -31.04 -51.40 -1.02
CA ASN A 87 -30.02 -52.43 -1.15
C ASN A 87 -29.85 -53.26 0.13
N ILE A 88 -30.07 -52.65 1.31
CA ILE A 88 -30.00 -53.32 2.60
C ILE A 88 -31.31 -54.08 2.88
N LEU A 89 -32.44 -53.53 2.42
CA LEU A 89 -33.77 -54.15 2.55
C LEU A 89 -33.92 -55.44 1.70
N ARG A 90 -33.10 -55.61 0.65
CA ARG A 90 -33.15 -56.75 -0.27
C ARG A 90 -32.26 -57.93 0.12
N CYS A 91 -31.37 -57.75 1.10
CA CYS A 91 -30.51 -58.83 1.60
C CYS A 91 -31.36 -59.83 2.42
N ARG A 92 -31.56 -61.04 1.89
CA ARG A 92 -32.31 -62.12 2.58
C ARG A 92 -31.41 -63.22 3.14
N ASP A 93 -30.15 -63.28 2.71
CA ASP A 93 -29.17 -64.26 3.16
C ASP A 93 -28.40 -63.77 4.38
N LYS A 94 -28.31 -64.62 5.42
CA LYS A 94 -27.68 -64.28 6.71
C LYS A 94 -26.22 -63.86 6.59
N ASP A 95 -25.48 -64.46 5.65
CA ASP A 95 -24.06 -64.16 5.44
C ASP A 95 -23.86 -62.82 4.73
N GLU A 96 -24.78 -62.41 3.85
CA GLU A 96 -24.75 -61.09 3.22
C GLU A 96 -25.08 -59.99 4.23
N ILE A 97 -26.08 -60.23 5.09
CA ILE A 97 -26.45 -59.30 6.17
C ILE A 97 -25.24 -59.07 7.09
N LYS A 98 -24.55 -60.13 7.50
CA LYS A 98 -23.37 -60.02 8.36
C LYS A 98 -22.23 -59.21 7.70
N LYS A 99 -21.94 -59.47 6.42
CA LYS A 99 -20.93 -58.70 5.65
C LYS A 99 -21.29 -57.22 5.54
N THR A 100 -22.56 -56.90 5.31
CA THR A 100 -23.01 -55.50 5.22
C THR A 100 -22.91 -54.79 6.56
N LEU A 101 -23.19 -55.48 7.67
CA LEU A 101 -23.05 -54.97 9.03
C LEU A 101 -21.58 -54.69 9.35
N ASP A 102 -20.68 -55.63 9.07
CA ASP A 102 -19.24 -55.46 9.27
C ASP A 102 -18.69 -54.26 8.45
N MET A 103 -19.19 -54.07 7.22
CA MET A 103 -18.84 -52.89 6.41
C MET A 103 -19.32 -51.59 7.04
N LEU A 104 -20.57 -51.54 7.52
CA LEU A 104 -21.14 -50.36 8.17
C LEU A 104 -20.42 -50.03 9.48
N GLU A 105 -20.09 -51.02 10.30
CA GLU A 105 -19.29 -50.84 11.52
C GLU A 105 -17.89 -50.31 11.19
N SER A 106 -17.24 -50.85 10.15
CA SER A 106 -15.95 -50.34 9.70
C SER A 106 -16.03 -48.88 9.22
N SER A 107 -17.14 -48.52 8.57
CA SER A 107 -17.41 -47.15 8.11
C SER A 107 -17.65 -46.20 9.30
N LEU A 108 -18.45 -46.63 10.28
CA LEU A 108 -18.66 -45.89 11.52
C LEU A 108 -17.36 -45.69 12.29
N LYS A 109 -16.51 -46.72 12.36
CA LYS A 109 -15.20 -46.61 12.99
C LYS A 109 -14.32 -45.59 12.27
N LYS A 110 -14.24 -45.63 10.94
CA LYS A 110 -13.50 -44.63 10.14
C LYS A 110 -14.03 -43.22 10.35
N MET A 111 -15.36 -43.05 10.40
CA MET A 111 -16.01 -41.75 10.64
C MET A 111 -15.68 -41.24 12.05
N ARG A 112 -15.78 -42.09 13.08
CA ARG A 112 -15.40 -41.74 14.45
C ARG A 112 -13.91 -41.40 14.57
N ASP A 113 -13.04 -42.16 13.92
CA ASP A 113 -11.60 -41.90 13.88
C ASP A 113 -11.28 -40.59 13.13
N ASN A 114 -12.04 -40.27 12.07
CA ASN A 114 -11.92 -38.99 11.37
C ASN A 114 -12.38 -37.82 12.25
N VAL A 115 -13.49 -37.97 12.97
CA VAL A 115 -13.97 -36.95 13.91
C VAL A 115 -12.99 -36.79 15.08
N ALA A 116 -12.41 -37.86 15.60
CA ALA A 116 -11.40 -37.80 16.66
C ALA A 116 -10.08 -37.18 16.18
N ARG A 117 -9.72 -37.34 14.90
CA ARG A 117 -8.57 -36.67 14.27
C ARG A 117 -8.79 -35.17 14.09
N ILE A 118 -10.03 -34.74 13.89
CA ILE A 118 -10.39 -33.33 13.88
C ILE A 118 -10.42 -32.88 15.35
N GLN A 119 -9.38 -32.16 15.77
CA GLN A 119 -9.29 -31.59 17.11
C GLN A 119 -10.57 -30.86 17.51
N ALA A 120 -10.85 -30.83 18.82
CA ALA A 120 -12.00 -30.10 19.38
C ALA A 120 -12.08 -28.68 18.79
N PRO A 121 -13.28 -28.22 18.39
CA PRO A 121 -13.45 -26.93 17.73
C PRO A 121 -12.83 -25.83 18.60
N ASN A 122 -11.85 -25.11 18.04
CA ASN A 122 -11.23 -23.98 18.73
C ASN A 122 -12.22 -22.82 18.74
N ILE A 123 -12.96 -22.69 19.82
CA ILE A 123 -14.06 -21.73 19.98
C ILE A 123 -13.52 -20.28 19.89
N ASP A 124 -12.28 -20.04 20.34
CA ASP A 124 -11.59 -18.76 20.29
C ASP A 124 -11.16 -18.36 18.86
N PHE A 125 -11.17 -19.30 17.90
CA PHE A 125 -10.78 -19.02 16.52
C PHE A 125 -11.70 -17.98 15.87
N MET A 126 -13.00 -18.03 16.19
CA MET A 126 -13.98 -17.07 15.66
C MET A 126 -13.70 -15.65 16.17
N GLU A 127 -13.33 -15.50 17.43
CA GLU A 127 -12.97 -14.20 18.02
C GLU A 127 -11.66 -13.67 17.43
N ARG A 128 -10.62 -14.51 17.36
CA ARG A 128 -9.34 -14.14 16.74
C ARG A 128 -9.47 -13.74 15.27
N LEU A 129 -10.34 -14.43 14.52
CA LEU A 129 -10.63 -14.10 13.13
C LEU A 129 -11.31 -12.73 13.03
N LYS A 130 -12.23 -12.43 13.93
CA LYS A 130 -12.92 -11.12 14.00
C LYS A 130 -11.94 -9.99 14.35
N ASP A 131 -11.05 -10.21 15.30
CA ASP A 131 -10.00 -9.26 15.66
C ASP A 131 -9.02 -9.02 14.51
N ALA A 132 -8.57 -10.08 13.84
CA ALA A 132 -7.70 -10.00 12.68
C ALA A 132 -8.37 -9.23 11.52
N GLN A 133 -9.66 -9.49 11.27
CA GLN A 133 -10.45 -8.74 10.29
C GLN A 133 -10.60 -7.26 10.67
N GLY A 134 -10.84 -6.94 11.95
CA GLY A 134 -10.92 -5.57 12.44
C GLY A 134 -9.59 -4.80 12.27
N ARG A 135 -8.46 -5.45 12.58
CA ARG A 135 -7.13 -4.88 12.34
C ARG A 135 -6.84 -4.68 10.85
N TYR A 136 -7.20 -5.67 10.02
CA TYR A 136 -7.01 -5.59 8.58
C TYR A 136 -7.80 -4.43 7.97
N THR A 137 -9.09 -4.31 8.30
CA THR A 137 -9.95 -3.23 7.80
C THR A 137 -9.44 -1.85 8.21
N SER A 138 -9.10 -1.67 9.50
CA SER A 138 -8.53 -0.42 10.01
C SER A 138 -7.22 -0.04 9.31
N THR A 139 -6.31 -1.01 9.14
CA THR A 139 -5.01 -0.77 8.47
C THR A 139 -5.21 -0.46 6.99
N ASN A 140 -6.15 -1.13 6.32
CA ASN A 140 -6.45 -0.91 4.92
C ASN A 140 -7.07 0.48 4.68
N GLU A 141 -7.94 0.95 5.57
CA GLU A 141 -8.48 2.32 5.53
C GLU A 141 -7.38 3.37 5.68
N LEU A 142 -6.46 3.19 6.65
CA LEU A 142 -5.30 4.07 6.82
C LEU A 142 -4.41 4.08 5.57
N PHE A 143 -4.15 2.91 4.99
CA PHE A 143 -3.36 2.78 3.77
C PHE A 143 -4.00 3.51 2.58
N GLU A 144 -5.31 3.32 2.36
CA GLU A 144 -6.02 4.00 1.27
C GLU A 144 -6.06 5.52 1.48
N ASN A 145 -6.18 5.99 2.73
CA ASN A 145 -6.11 7.42 3.05
C ASN A 145 -4.71 8.00 2.81
N LEU A 146 -3.64 7.29 3.19
CA LEU A 146 -2.27 7.69 2.91
C LEU A 146 -1.99 7.72 1.40
N LYS A 147 -2.47 6.73 0.66
CA LYS A 147 -2.35 6.66 -0.80
C LYS A 147 -3.07 7.80 -1.50
N LYS A 148 -4.26 8.19 -1.01
CA LYS A 148 -4.97 9.39 -1.51
C LYS A 148 -4.17 10.66 -1.24
N ARG A 149 -3.62 10.81 -0.02
CA ARG A 149 -2.76 11.95 0.32
C ARG A 149 -1.51 12.02 -0.56
N ASP A 150 -0.81 10.90 -0.74
CA ASP A 150 0.38 10.82 -1.61
C ASP A 150 0.07 11.28 -3.04
N ARG A 151 -1.08 10.85 -3.60
CA ARG A 151 -1.53 11.31 -4.92
C ARG A 151 -1.75 12.82 -4.98
N VAL A 152 -2.40 13.40 -3.96
CA VAL A 152 -2.63 14.85 -3.89
C VAL A 152 -1.30 15.60 -3.79
N CYS A 153 -0.41 15.18 -2.89
CA CYS A 153 0.90 15.80 -2.73
C CYS A 153 1.75 15.71 -4.01
N LYS A 154 1.71 14.57 -4.72
CA LYS A 154 2.38 14.43 -6.03
C LYS A 154 1.81 15.38 -7.07
N GLN A 155 0.48 15.53 -7.14
CA GLN A 155 -0.15 16.47 -8.08
C GLN A 155 0.19 17.92 -7.75
N GLU A 156 0.22 18.30 -6.47
CA GLU A 156 0.65 19.64 -6.04
C GLU A 156 2.12 19.89 -6.36
N PHE A 157 2.98 18.91 -6.12
CA PHE A 157 4.40 18.98 -6.46
C PHE A 157 4.60 19.19 -7.96
N GLU A 158 3.93 18.42 -8.82
CA GLU A 158 4.04 18.58 -10.28
C GLU A 158 3.58 19.97 -10.75
N LYS A 159 2.49 20.48 -10.18
CA LYS A 159 2.03 21.86 -10.49
C LYS A 159 3.08 22.90 -10.11
N ILE A 160 3.69 22.78 -8.94
CA ILE A 160 4.74 23.72 -8.49
C ILE A 160 6.00 23.55 -9.35
N LYS A 161 6.39 22.32 -9.69
CA LYS A 161 7.52 22.01 -10.56
C LYS A 161 7.35 22.68 -11.93
N GLU A 162 6.17 22.56 -12.52
CA GLU A 162 5.84 23.17 -13.81
C GLU A 162 5.86 24.71 -13.73
N LEU A 163 5.22 25.31 -12.73
CA LEU A 163 5.23 26.75 -12.52
C LEU A 163 6.66 27.30 -12.34
N ARG A 164 7.48 26.61 -11.56
CA ARG A 164 8.89 26.96 -11.35
C ARG A 164 9.66 26.88 -12.68
N ARG A 165 9.49 25.78 -13.43
CA ARG A 165 10.14 25.59 -14.74
C ARG A 165 9.76 26.69 -15.71
N ASN A 166 8.47 27.01 -15.84
CA ASN A 166 8.00 28.03 -16.78
C ASN A 166 8.55 29.42 -16.44
N LYS A 167 8.60 29.78 -15.16
CA LYS A 167 9.20 31.05 -14.72
C LYS A 167 10.71 31.10 -15.00
N PHE A 168 11.42 30.01 -14.71
CA PHE A 168 12.85 29.92 -14.97
C PHE A 168 13.14 30.02 -16.48
N GLN A 169 12.43 29.24 -17.30
CA GLN A 169 12.60 29.21 -18.74
C GLN A 169 12.33 30.59 -19.37
N SER A 170 11.25 31.25 -18.98
CA SER A 170 10.92 32.60 -19.47
C SER A 170 12.02 33.62 -19.18
N LEU A 171 12.61 33.57 -17.99
CA LEU A 171 13.72 34.45 -17.63
C LEU A 171 15.01 34.07 -18.36
N PHE A 172 15.32 32.77 -18.43
CA PHE A 172 16.51 32.24 -19.08
C PHE A 172 16.54 32.61 -20.57
N ASP A 173 15.43 32.37 -21.29
CA ASP A 173 15.31 32.70 -22.71
C ASP A 173 15.48 34.20 -22.95
N SER A 174 14.81 35.02 -22.14
CA SER A 174 14.92 36.47 -22.23
C SER A 174 16.34 36.99 -21.94
N VAL A 175 17.10 36.35 -21.07
CA VAL A 175 18.52 36.70 -20.81
C VAL A 175 19.40 36.21 -21.95
N SER A 176 19.19 34.97 -22.43
CA SER A 176 19.98 34.35 -23.50
C SER A 176 19.84 35.10 -24.84
N GLU A 177 18.66 35.65 -25.14
CA GLU A 177 18.46 36.47 -26.34
C GLU A 177 19.18 37.82 -26.27
N ARG A 178 19.27 38.44 -25.09
CA ARG A 178 19.85 39.79 -24.92
C ARG A 178 21.36 39.78 -24.69
N ILE A 179 21.90 38.71 -24.10
CA ILE A 179 23.30 38.67 -23.64
C ILE A 179 24.31 38.89 -24.78
N ASP A 180 24.04 38.33 -25.97
CA ASP A 180 24.93 38.48 -27.14
C ASP A 180 24.99 39.94 -27.62
N GLY A 181 23.83 40.61 -27.69
CA GLY A 181 23.74 42.03 -28.06
C GLY A 181 24.46 42.94 -27.07
N ILE A 182 24.23 42.73 -25.77
CA ILE A 182 24.87 43.50 -24.70
C ILE A 182 26.38 43.30 -24.71
N TYR A 183 26.85 42.06 -24.89
CA TYR A 183 28.27 41.77 -24.95
C TYR A 183 28.95 42.42 -26.16
N LYS A 184 28.30 42.41 -27.33
CA LYS A 184 28.79 43.11 -28.54
C LYS A 184 28.88 44.62 -28.33
N ASP A 185 27.89 45.20 -27.68
CA ASP A 185 27.86 46.63 -27.37
C ASP A 185 28.97 47.02 -26.39
N LEU A 186 29.19 46.21 -25.35
CA LEU A 186 30.25 46.41 -24.36
C LEU A 186 31.65 46.21 -24.98
N ALA A 187 31.82 45.21 -25.84
CA ALA A 187 33.09 44.95 -26.52
C ALA A 187 33.37 45.94 -27.66
N GLN A 188 32.33 46.63 -28.17
CA GLN A 188 32.34 47.44 -29.39
C GLN A 188 32.94 46.70 -30.59
N SER A 189 32.61 45.42 -30.73
CA SER A 189 33.13 44.58 -31.81
C SER A 189 32.05 43.62 -32.30
N PRO A 190 31.77 43.58 -33.62
CA PRO A 190 30.76 42.67 -34.16
C PRO A 190 31.21 41.20 -34.09
N SER A 191 32.52 40.95 -33.94
CA SER A 191 33.11 39.62 -33.82
C SER A 191 33.01 39.04 -32.41
N ALA A 192 32.62 39.84 -31.42
CA ALA A 192 32.39 39.36 -30.06
C ALA A 192 31.07 38.59 -30.01
N GLN A 193 31.03 37.48 -29.26
CA GLN A 193 29.81 36.70 -29.09
C GLN A 193 29.70 36.18 -27.66
N ALA A 194 28.48 36.10 -27.12
CA ALA A 194 28.23 35.52 -25.81
C ALA A 194 27.06 34.53 -25.89
N PHE A 195 27.23 33.37 -25.25
CA PHE A 195 26.26 32.29 -25.27
C PHE A 195 25.97 31.79 -23.86
N LEU A 196 24.70 31.58 -23.58
CA LEU A 196 24.22 31.01 -22.33
C LEU A 196 23.46 29.72 -22.65
N ASN A 197 24.00 28.58 -22.21
CA ASN A 197 23.44 27.26 -22.50
C ASN A 197 23.12 26.52 -21.20
N MET A 198 22.00 25.80 -21.18
CA MET A 198 21.68 24.86 -20.10
C MET A 198 22.32 23.51 -20.41
N GLU A 199 22.92 22.86 -19.41
CA GLU A 199 23.47 21.50 -19.59
C GLU A 199 22.33 20.49 -19.82
N ASN A 200 21.22 20.65 -19.08
CA ASN A 200 20.02 19.83 -19.22
C ASN A 200 18.76 20.69 -19.36
N PRO A 201 18.13 20.75 -20.56
CA PRO A 201 16.92 21.54 -20.77
C PRO A 201 15.66 20.93 -20.15
N GLU A 202 15.63 19.62 -19.89
CA GLU A 202 14.47 18.94 -19.28
C GLU A 202 14.39 19.22 -17.76
N GLU A 203 15.54 19.16 -17.09
CA GLU A 203 15.66 19.44 -15.66
C GLU A 203 16.78 20.46 -15.37
N PRO A 204 16.54 21.76 -15.63
CA PRO A 204 17.56 22.82 -15.51
C PRO A 204 18.03 23.09 -14.07
N PHE A 205 17.46 22.40 -13.09
CA PHE A 205 17.81 22.54 -11.68
C PHE A 205 18.76 21.45 -11.17
N LEU A 206 18.94 20.37 -11.92
CA LEU A 206 19.88 19.30 -11.57
C LEU A 206 21.30 19.66 -11.96
N GLU A 207 21.44 20.39 -13.07
CA GLU A 207 22.71 20.73 -13.68
C GLU A 207 22.89 22.25 -13.78
N GLY A 208 24.08 22.66 -14.22
CA GLY A 208 24.46 24.06 -14.27
C GLY A 208 24.00 24.76 -15.54
N VAL A 209 24.26 26.07 -15.56
CA VAL A 209 24.24 26.89 -16.77
C VAL A 209 25.68 27.17 -17.17
N VAL A 210 26.01 26.87 -18.43
CA VAL A 210 27.33 27.13 -19.00
C VAL A 210 27.30 28.48 -19.70
N TYR A 211 28.13 29.40 -19.21
CA TYR A 211 28.33 30.71 -19.82
C TYR A 211 29.65 30.75 -20.60
N ASN A 212 29.56 30.99 -21.91
CA ASN A 212 30.71 31.03 -22.80
C ASN A 212 30.77 32.36 -23.57
N CYS A 213 31.97 32.85 -23.80
CA CYS A 213 32.21 34.09 -24.54
C CYS A 213 33.32 33.93 -25.57
N VAL A 214 33.17 34.64 -26.67
CA VAL A 214 34.18 34.79 -27.73
C VAL A 214 34.64 36.24 -27.72
N ALA A 215 35.85 36.47 -27.24
CA ALA A 215 36.44 37.79 -27.23
C ALA A 215 36.80 38.26 -28.66
N PRO A 216 36.86 39.58 -28.93
CA PRO A 216 37.18 40.13 -30.24
C PRO A 216 38.47 39.56 -30.82
N GLY A 217 38.39 38.94 -32.02
CA GLY A 217 39.55 38.41 -32.73
C GLY A 217 40.12 37.10 -32.15
N LYS A 218 39.49 36.49 -31.14
CA LYS A 218 39.88 35.19 -30.58
C LYS A 218 38.91 34.09 -31.01
N ARG A 219 39.38 32.84 -30.91
CA ARG A 219 38.53 31.65 -31.06
C ARG A 219 37.70 31.44 -29.78
N PHE A 220 36.67 30.61 -29.90
CA PHE A 220 35.86 30.17 -28.77
C PHE A 220 36.73 29.62 -27.63
N GLN A 221 36.55 30.17 -26.42
CA GLN A 221 37.26 29.76 -25.22
C GLN A 221 36.29 29.68 -24.04
N GLN A 222 36.51 28.71 -23.17
CA GLN A 222 35.80 28.59 -21.90
C GLN A 222 36.11 29.81 -21.02
N MET A 223 35.14 30.23 -20.21
CA MET A 223 35.26 31.43 -19.36
C MET A 223 36.52 31.41 -18.48
N CYS A 224 36.92 30.25 -17.96
CA CYS A 224 38.13 30.07 -17.15
C CYS A 224 39.42 30.50 -17.87
N ASN A 225 39.45 30.42 -19.20
CA ASN A 225 40.63 30.67 -20.03
C ASN A 225 40.71 32.10 -20.58
N LEU A 226 39.73 32.94 -20.29
CA LEU A 226 39.75 34.36 -20.67
C LEU A 226 40.71 35.18 -19.79
N SER A 227 41.20 36.30 -20.32
CA SER A 227 41.99 37.26 -19.54
C SER A 227 41.14 37.94 -18.47
N GLY A 228 41.78 38.54 -17.46
CA GLY A 228 41.07 39.21 -16.36
C GLY A 228 40.07 40.26 -16.84
N GLY A 229 40.48 41.15 -17.76
CA GLY A 229 39.60 42.18 -18.30
C GLY A 229 38.45 41.62 -19.16
N GLU A 230 38.69 40.55 -19.92
CA GLU A 230 37.64 39.87 -20.69
C GLU A 230 36.62 39.19 -19.78
N LYS A 231 37.07 38.58 -18.67
CA LYS A 231 36.19 38.02 -17.65
C LYS A 231 35.31 39.09 -17.01
N THR A 232 35.88 40.24 -16.68
CA THR A 232 35.12 41.37 -16.12
C THR A 232 34.08 41.88 -17.10
N LEU A 233 34.44 42.03 -18.37
CA LEU A 233 33.50 42.49 -19.41
C LEU A 233 32.35 41.51 -19.62
N ALA A 234 32.63 40.22 -19.67
CA ALA A 234 31.61 39.18 -19.77
C ALA A 234 30.72 39.12 -18.51
N ALA A 235 31.29 39.26 -17.31
CA ALA A 235 30.51 39.33 -16.08
C ALA A 235 29.57 40.55 -16.06
N LEU A 236 30.05 41.73 -16.49
CA LEU A 236 29.21 42.92 -16.62
C LEU A 236 28.11 42.73 -17.66
N ALA A 237 28.40 42.09 -18.80
CA ALA A 237 27.40 41.79 -19.82
C ALA A 237 26.25 40.92 -19.27
N LEU A 238 26.60 39.86 -18.53
CA LEU A 238 25.61 39.01 -17.87
C LEU A 238 24.79 39.77 -16.83
N LEU A 239 25.43 40.62 -16.02
CA LEU A 239 24.76 41.45 -15.03
C LEU A 239 23.73 42.37 -15.67
N PHE A 240 24.10 43.10 -16.72
CA PHE A 240 23.19 44.00 -17.44
C PHE A 240 22.09 43.24 -18.19
N ALA A 241 22.38 42.03 -18.71
CA ALA A 241 21.36 41.19 -19.33
C ALA A 241 20.27 40.78 -18.32
N ILE A 242 20.66 40.39 -17.10
CA ILE A 242 19.71 40.08 -16.02
C ILE A 242 18.92 41.32 -15.62
N GLN A 243 19.62 42.44 -15.41
CA GLN A 243 19.02 43.71 -15.00
C GLN A 243 18.01 44.24 -16.04
N SER A 244 18.21 43.98 -17.33
CA SER A 244 17.28 44.41 -18.38
C SER A 244 15.89 43.75 -18.30
N ASN A 245 15.80 42.54 -17.74
CA ASN A 245 14.51 41.86 -17.53
C ASN A 245 13.89 42.20 -16.17
N HIS A 246 14.72 42.48 -15.16
CA HIS A 246 14.29 42.91 -13.83
C HIS A 246 15.09 44.13 -13.38
N PRO A 247 14.66 45.35 -13.77
CA PRO A 247 15.39 46.56 -13.41
C PRO A 247 15.26 46.80 -11.91
N ALA A 248 16.37 46.66 -11.19
CA ALA A 248 16.51 47.14 -9.82
C ALA A 248 16.55 48.68 -9.81
N PRO A 249 16.03 49.33 -8.76
CA PRO A 249 15.97 50.79 -8.68
C PRO A 249 17.36 51.46 -8.65
N PHE A 250 18.36 50.77 -8.09
CA PHE A 250 19.75 51.21 -8.11
C PHE A 250 20.71 50.03 -8.26
N LEU A 251 21.90 50.31 -8.78
CA LEU A 251 22.99 49.36 -8.98
C LEU A 251 24.28 49.95 -8.39
N ILE A 252 24.99 49.17 -7.57
CA ILE A 252 26.28 49.56 -6.99
C ILE A 252 27.37 48.69 -7.62
N LEU A 253 28.39 49.33 -8.18
CA LEU A 253 29.54 48.68 -8.79
C LEU A 253 30.81 49.12 -8.06
N ASP A 254 31.50 48.18 -7.43
CA ASP A 254 32.71 48.44 -6.64
C ASP A 254 33.96 47.92 -7.37
N GLU A 255 34.94 48.80 -7.58
CA GLU A 255 36.26 48.54 -8.20
C GLU A 255 36.23 47.69 -9.48
N ILE A 256 35.17 47.80 -10.28
CA ILE A 256 35.01 47.02 -11.52
C ILE A 256 36.08 47.34 -12.57
N ASP A 257 36.79 48.45 -12.41
CA ASP A 257 37.79 48.98 -13.30
C ASP A 257 39.20 48.43 -13.02
N ALA A 258 39.42 47.70 -11.92
CA ALA A 258 40.73 47.16 -11.54
C ALA A 258 41.37 46.30 -12.65
N ALA A 259 40.58 45.44 -13.29
CA ALA A 259 41.03 44.53 -14.35
C ALA A 259 40.85 45.08 -15.78
N LEU A 260 40.32 46.30 -15.93
CA LEU A 260 40.06 46.92 -17.24
C LEU A 260 41.18 47.90 -17.63
N ASP A 261 41.54 47.91 -18.90
CA ASP A 261 42.42 48.91 -19.49
C ASP A 261 41.64 50.19 -19.87
N GLY A 262 42.34 51.31 -20.13
CA GLY A 262 41.71 52.59 -20.45
C GLY A 262 40.77 52.55 -21.66
N SER A 263 41.07 51.69 -22.65
CA SER A 263 40.22 51.47 -23.81
C SER A 263 38.89 50.81 -23.41
N ASN A 264 38.91 49.70 -22.67
CA ASN A 264 37.67 49.02 -22.27
C ASN A 264 36.90 49.80 -21.20
N ILE A 265 37.57 50.58 -20.33
CA ILE A 265 36.92 51.52 -19.40
C ILE A 265 36.01 52.49 -20.17
N SER A 266 36.53 53.08 -21.25
CA SER A 266 35.76 54.01 -22.07
C SER A 266 34.52 53.36 -22.69
N LYS A 267 34.62 52.07 -23.08
CA LYS A 267 33.47 51.31 -23.63
C LYS A 267 32.41 51.03 -22.57
N VAL A 268 32.82 50.51 -21.41
CA VAL A 268 31.94 50.20 -20.28
C VAL A 268 31.23 51.48 -19.80
N LYS A 269 31.97 52.58 -19.70
CA LYS A 269 31.43 53.89 -19.35
C LYS A 269 30.33 54.34 -20.30
N ASN A 270 30.57 54.30 -21.62
CA ASN A 270 29.57 54.68 -22.62
C ASN A 270 28.32 53.79 -22.57
N PHE A 271 28.48 52.52 -22.19
CA PHE A 271 27.36 51.62 -21.98
C PHE A 271 26.56 51.98 -20.73
N ILE A 272 27.23 52.21 -19.59
CA ILE A 272 26.59 52.62 -18.33
C ILE A 272 25.80 53.92 -18.51
N GLN A 273 26.32 54.90 -19.25
CA GLN A 273 25.60 56.14 -19.53
C GLN A 273 24.28 55.94 -20.29
N LYS A 274 24.19 54.93 -21.16
CA LYS A 274 22.91 54.58 -21.81
C LYS A 274 21.95 53.94 -20.81
N PHE A 275 22.49 53.15 -19.88
CA PHE A 275 21.73 52.44 -18.87
C PHE A 275 21.23 53.34 -17.73
N THR A 276 21.94 54.43 -17.43
CA THR A 276 21.58 55.37 -16.35
C THR A 276 20.27 56.14 -16.57
N ASN A 277 19.70 56.10 -17.78
CA ASN A 277 18.39 56.69 -18.06
C ASN A 277 17.25 55.92 -17.35
N GLU A 278 17.44 54.63 -17.10
CA GLU A 278 16.41 53.74 -16.53
C GLU A 278 16.70 53.34 -15.08
N THR A 279 17.97 53.38 -14.65
CA THR A 279 18.40 52.90 -13.32
C THR A 279 19.49 53.79 -12.74
N GLN A 280 19.44 54.06 -11.43
CA GLN A 280 20.52 54.77 -10.75
C GLN A 280 21.76 53.88 -10.61
N VAL A 281 22.91 54.32 -11.12
CA VAL A 281 24.17 53.57 -11.01
C VAL A 281 25.16 54.33 -10.13
N ILE A 282 25.64 53.68 -9.08
CA ILE A 282 26.68 54.17 -8.17
C ILE A 282 27.93 53.37 -8.46
N VAL A 283 29.03 54.04 -8.83
CA VAL A 283 30.30 53.37 -9.10
C VAL A 283 31.39 53.89 -8.17
N ILE A 284 32.12 52.95 -7.59
CA ILE A 284 33.31 53.20 -6.77
C ILE A 284 34.51 52.82 -7.62
N SER A 285 35.37 53.78 -7.92
CA SER A 285 36.52 53.62 -8.81
C SER A 285 37.62 54.61 -8.44
N LEU A 286 38.87 54.21 -8.68
CA LEU A 286 40.05 55.05 -8.51
C LEU A 286 40.57 55.63 -9.83
N LYS A 287 40.00 55.23 -10.97
CA LYS A 287 40.49 55.65 -12.30
C LYS A 287 39.81 56.93 -12.78
N PRO A 288 40.58 58.00 -13.06
CA PRO A 288 40.02 59.29 -13.48
C PRO A 288 39.24 59.19 -14.80
N GLU A 289 39.61 58.26 -15.68
CA GLU A 289 38.88 58.02 -16.93
C GLU A 289 37.44 57.52 -16.70
N PHE A 290 37.19 56.86 -15.57
CA PHE A 290 35.89 56.29 -15.24
C PHE A 290 34.97 57.32 -14.59
N PHE A 291 35.43 57.99 -13.53
CA PHE A 291 34.60 58.89 -12.73
C PHE A 291 34.47 60.31 -13.32
N SER A 292 35.32 60.71 -14.28
CA SER A 292 35.28 62.04 -14.93
C SER A 292 33.97 62.38 -15.63
N TYR A 293 33.09 61.39 -15.87
CA TYR A 293 31.81 61.56 -16.55
C TYR A 293 30.60 61.29 -15.65
N ALA A 294 30.82 61.21 -14.34
CA ALA A 294 29.74 61.09 -13.38
C ALA A 294 28.98 62.43 -13.25
N HIS A 295 27.65 62.37 -13.13
CA HIS A 295 26.83 63.55 -12.83
C HIS A 295 27.10 64.09 -11.42
N SER A 296 27.54 63.21 -10.51
CA SER A 296 27.89 63.59 -9.14
C SER A 296 29.05 62.73 -8.66
N LEU A 297 30.02 63.36 -8.01
CA LEU A 297 31.15 62.72 -7.37
C LEU A 297 31.00 62.79 -5.86
N ILE A 298 31.29 61.68 -5.19
CA ILE A 298 31.34 61.60 -3.73
C ILE A 298 32.79 61.32 -3.35
N GLY A 299 33.47 62.33 -2.82
CA GLY A 299 34.83 62.22 -2.30
C GLY A 299 34.82 61.84 -0.83
N ILE A 300 35.61 60.84 -0.45
CA ILE A 300 35.77 60.42 0.95
C ILE A 300 37.19 60.75 1.38
N THR A 301 37.34 61.50 2.47
CA THR A 301 38.65 61.88 3.02
C THR A 301 38.76 61.47 4.49
N PRO A 302 39.84 60.78 4.89
CA PRO A 302 40.11 60.52 6.29
C PRO A 302 40.61 61.79 6.98
N GLU A 303 40.02 62.11 8.13
CA GLU A 303 40.50 63.17 9.01
C GLU A 303 41.51 62.62 10.02
N SER A 304 42.37 63.48 10.58
CA SER A 304 43.45 63.10 11.52
C SER A 304 42.98 62.35 12.76
N SER A 305 41.69 62.42 13.07
CA SER A 305 40.99 61.78 14.18
C SER A 305 40.52 60.34 13.87
N GLY A 306 40.71 59.83 12.66
CA GLY A 306 40.17 58.54 12.21
C GLY A 306 38.70 58.59 11.80
N ILE A 307 38.11 59.78 11.74
CA ILE A 307 36.75 60.02 11.23
C ILE A 307 36.83 60.15 9.70
N LEU A 308 35.91 59.48 8.98
CA LEU A 308 35.76 59.64 7.54
C LEU A 308 34.72 60.73 7.26
N THR A 309 35.11 61.77 6.52
CA THR A 309 34.19 62.81 6.05
C THR A 309 33.96 62.65 4.55
N SER A 310 32.69 62.70 4.13
CA SER A 310 32.30 62.66 2.72
C SER A 310 31.88 64.03 2.22
N CYS A 311 32.35 64.44 1.04
CA CYS A 311 31.93 65.63 0.34
C CYS A 311 31.30 65.25 -1.01
N VAL A 312 30.18 65.87 -1.36
CA VAL A 312 29.49 65.63 -2.64
C VAL A 312 29.73 66.83 -3.56
N MET A 313 30.22 66.56 -4.76
CA MET A 313 30.34 67.54 -5.84
C MET A 313 29.38 67.13 -6.95
N VAL A 314 28.45 68.01 -7.30
CA VAL A 314 27.54 67.82 -8.43
C VAL A 314 28.09 68.61 -9.60
N TYR A 315 28.21 67.99 -10.77
CA TYR A 315 28.57 68.66 -12.00
C TYR A 315 27.29 69.08 -12.72
N ASP A 316 27.20 70.35 -13.10
CA ASP A 316 26.15 70.87 -13.99
C ASP A 316 26.37 70.43 -15.44
#